data_AF-A0A3N2MR25-F1
#
_entry.id   AF-A0A3N2MR25-F1
#
_cell.length_a   1.000
_cell.length_b   1.000
_cell.length_c   1.000
_cell.angle_alpha   90.00
_cell.angle_beta   90.00
_cell.angle_gamma   90.00
#
_symmetry.space_group_name_H-M   'P 1'
#
loop_
_entity.id
_entity.type
_entity.pdbx_description
1 polymer ?
#
loop_
_entity_poly.entity_id
_entity_poly.type
_entity_poly.pdbx_seq_one_letter_code
_entity_poly.pdbx_strand_id
1 'polypeptide(L)'
;MKSKITILAIAFLMASILLSSCSTGKGDLKDRNLEQATLSRLDSIPNVEYIGKSDVRALDDNRFQAVIIYYVTDSTGNKVEHNARVTTNDDCSEVYTWEELDSNVLGDTKQMISDKLEEKGIDMDGSMIDALIELKKRLK
;
A
#
# COMPACT_ATOMS: atom_id res chain seq x y z
N MET A 1 -52.71 29.67 8.72
CA MET A 1 -51.50 29.46 9.57
C MET A 1 -51.17 27.99 9.81
N LYS A 2 -52.14 27.12 10.16
CA LYS A 2 -51.89 25.70 10.51
C LYS A 2 -51.19 24.87 9.41
N SER A 3 -51.60 24.99 8.14
CA SER A 3 -51.01 24.22 7.02
C SER A 3 -49.54 24.55 6.72
N LYS A 4 -49.09 25.79 6.97
CA LYS A 4 -47.69 26.19 6.73
C LYS A 4 -46.73 25.58 7.74
N ILE A 5 -47.19 25.39 8.99
CA ILE A 5 -46.41 24.77 10.07
C ILE A 5 -46.24 23.26 9.79
N THR A 6 -47.28 22.60 9.28
CA THR A 6 -47.23 21.16 8.95
C THR A 6 -46.25 20.87 7.83
N ILE A 7 -46.21 21.71 6.79
CA ILE A 7 -45.27 21.55 5.66
C ILE A 7 -43.82 21.74 6.12
N LEU A 8 -43.57 22.73 6.99
CA LEU A 8 -42.24 22.98 7.53
C LEU A 8 -41.75 21.81 8.40
N ALA A 9 -42.63 21.23 9.21
CA ALA A 9 -42.31 20.08 10.05
C ALA A 9 -41.99 18.82 9.23
N ILE A 10 -42.73 18.57 8.14
CA ILE A 10 -42.48 17.43 7.24
C ILE A 10 -41.13 17.61 6.51
N ALA A 11 -40.82 18.82 6.06
CA ALA A 11 -39.53 19.11 5.43
C ALA A 11 -38.35 18.92 6.38
N PHE A 12 -38.50 19.32 7.65
CA PHE A 12 -37.48 19.11 8.68
C PHE A 12 -37.28 17.62 8.97
N LEU A 13 -38.36 16.83 9.03
CA LEU A 13 -38.30 15.39 9.28
C LEU A 13 -37.58 14.64 8.14
N MET A 14 -37.86 14.99 6.89
CA MET A 14 -37.20 14.42 5.71
C MET A 14 -35.70 14.76 5.66
N ALA A 15 -35.32 15.98 6.08
CA ALA A 15 -33.91 16.38 6.17
C ALA A 15 -33.15 15.60 7.27
N SER A 16 -33.79 15.32 8.41
CA SER A 16 -33.17 14.50 9.48
C SER A 16 -32.95 13.04 9.09
N ILE A 17 -33.82 12.45 8.24
CA ILE A 17 -33.66 11.07 7.76
C ILE A 17 -32.48 10.94 6.79
N LEU A 18 -32.24 11.97 5.97
CA LEU A 18 -31.10 12.02 5.04
C LEU A 18 -29.75 12.18 5.77
N LEU A 19 -29.72 12.87 6.91
CA LEU A 19 -28.51 13.06 7.71
C LEU A 19 -28.16 11.83 8.57
N SER A 20 -29.14 10.99 8.92
CA SER A 20 -28.89 9.76 9.70
C SER A 20 -28.29 8.60 8.89
N SER A 21 -28.19 8.72 7.55
CA SER A 21 -27.66 7.64 6.70
C SER A 21 -26.17 7.74 6.40
N CYS A 22 -25.47 8.73 6.94
CA CYS A 22 -24.00 8.83 6.91
C CYS A 22 -23.45 8.57 8.32
N SER A 23 -23.67 7.35 8.85
CA SER A 23 -22.86 6.91 9.98
C SER A 23 -21.46 6.70 9.44
N THR A 24 -20.49 7.50 9.87
CA THR A 24 -19.07 7.21 9.66
C THR A 24 -18.81 5.86 10.33
N GLY A 25 -18.84 4.79 9.53
CA GLY A 25 -18.70 3.44 10.05
C GLY A 25 -17.31 3.26 10.63
N LYS A 26 -17.13 2.30 11.54
CA LYS A 26 -15.78 1.90 11.96
C LYS A 26 -14.90 1.51 10.76
N GLY A 27 -15.49 1.02 9.66
CA GLY A 27 -14.81 0.79 8.39
C GLY A 27 -14.22 2.07 7.79
N ASP A 28 -15.03 3.12 7.66
CA ASP A 28 -14.59 4.42 7.12
C ASP A 28 -13.44 5.03 7.95
N LEU A 29 -13.48 4.84 9.27
CA LEU A 29 -12.42 5.30 10.16
C LEU A 29 -11.12 4.51 9.97
N LYS A 30 -11.20 3.17 9.90
CA LYS A 30 -10.02 2.31 9.63
C LYS A 30 -9.42 2.60 8.26
N ASP A 31 -10.24 2.78 7.24
CA ASP A 31 -9.79 3.11 5.89
C ASP A 31 -9.07 4.45 5.84
N ARG A 32 -9.64 5.47 6.49
CA ARG A 32 -9.03 6.80 6.57
C ARG A 32 -7.72 6.77 7.36
N ASN A 33 -7.68 6.08 8.48
CA ASN A 33 -6.47 5.95 9.30
C ASN A 33 -5.35 5.26 8.51
N LEU A 34 -5.68 4.15 7.84
CA LEU A 34 -4.72 3.42 7.02
C LEU A 34 -4.17 4.28 5.88
N GLU A 35 -5.05 5.01 5.19
CA GLU A 35 -4.65 5.92 4.11
C GLU A 35 -3.73 7.03 4.64
N GLN A 36 -4.08 7.67 5.76
CA GLN A 36 -3.23 8.71 6.35
C GLN A 36 -1.87 8.17 6.80
N ALA A 37 -1.83 7.01 7.46
CA ALA A 37 -0.59 6.39 7.89
C ALA A 37 0.30 6.00 6.69
N THR A 38 -0.33 5.52 5.62
CA THR A 38 0.34 5.18 4.35
C THR A 38 0.92 6.43 3.69
N LEU A 39 0.11 7.47 3.50
CA LEU A 39 0.55 8.72 2.89
C LEU A 39 1.68 9.39 3.70
N SER A 40 1.56 9.41 5.03
CA SER A 40 2.62 9.97 5.89
C SER A 40 3.95 9.24 5.73
N ARG A 41 3.93 7.93 5.46
CA ARG A 41 5.14 7.17 5.20
C ARG A 41 5.68 7.41 3.80
N LEU A 42 4.81 7.39 2.80
CA LEU A 42 5.18 7.61 1.40
C LEU A 42 5.70 9.03 1.15
N ASP A 43 5.28 10.03 1.92
CA ASP A 43 5.79 11.42 1.81
C ASP A 43 7.32 11.52 1.97
N SER A 44 7.94 10.54 2.63
CA SER A 44 9.41 10.46 2.74
C SER A 44 10.12 9.96 1.48
N ILE A 45 9.38 9.42 0.50
CA ILE A 45 9.89 8.86 -0.74
C ILE A 45 9.67 9.86 -1.88
N PRO A 46 10.73 10.32 -2.59
CA PRO A 46 10.55 11.24 -3.70
C PRO A 46 9.82 10.58 -4.87
N ASN A 47 9.00 11.37 -5.57
CA ASN A 47 8.31 10.97 -6.80
C ASN A 47 7.41 9.73 -6.67
N VAL A 48 6.80 9.57 -5.50
CA VAL A 48 5.87 8.47 -5.21
C VAL A 48 4.41 8.90 -5.37
N GLU A 49 3.58 7.99 -5.86
CA GLU A 49 2.13 8.18 -6.00
C GLU A 49 1.39 7.00 -5.37
N TYR A 50 0.59 7.26 -4.35
CA TYR A 50 -0.28 6.24 -3.77
C TYR A 50 -1.44 5.92 -4.73
N ILE A 51 -1.72 4.63 -4.90
CA ILE A 51 -2.76 4.15 -5.84
C ILE A 51 -3.92 3.51 -5.10
N GLY A 52 -3.64 2.69 -4.10
CA GLY A 52 -4.71 2.02 -3.37
C GLY A 52 -4.21 0.91 -2.46
N LYS A 53 -5.17 0.09 -2.03
CA LYS A 53 -4.93 -1.05 -1.17
C LYS A 53 -5.72 -2.28 -1.62
N SER A 54 -5.17 -3.46 -1.37
CA SER A 54 -5.76 -4.77 -1.65
C SER A 54 -5.49 -5.76 -0.51
N ASP A 55 -6.02 -6.98 -0.63
CA ASP A 55 -5.76 -8.11 0.28
C ASP A 55 -5.92 -7.80 1.79
N VAL A 56 -6.94 -6.98 2.06
CA VAL A 56 -7.30 -6.53 3.39
C VAL A 56 -7.80 -7.70 4.23
N ARG A 57 -7.17 -7.93 5.39
CA ARG A 57 -7.58 -8.95 6.35
C ARG A 57 -7.31 -8.51 7.80
N ALA A 58 -8.20 -8.93 8.69
CA ALA A 58 -7.90 -8.91 10.12
C ALA A 58 -7.05 -10.12 10.49
N LEU A 59 -6.13 -9.93 11.44
CA LEU A 59 -5.34 -10.99 12.06
C LEU A 59 -5.94 -11.33 13.43
N ASP A 60 -5.67 -12.54 13.91
CA ASP A 60 -6.28 -13.08 15.15
C ASP A 60 -5.88 -12.33 16.43
N ASP A 61 -4.88 -11.45 16.34
CA ASP A 61 -4.30 -10.70 17.46
C ASP A 61 -4.62 -9.21 17.41
N ASN A 62 -5.82 -8.85 16.92
CA ASN A 62 -6.27 -7.46 16.80
C ASN A 62 -5.36 -6.60 15.93
N ARG A 63 -4.60 -7.22 15.02
CA ARG A 63 -3.86 -6.50 13.98
C ARG A 63 -4.62 -6.53 12.68
N PHE A 64 -4.26 -5.60 11.81
CA PHE A 64 -4.83 -5.52 10.48
C PHE A 64 -3.70 -5.59 9.47
N GLN A 65 -3.95 -6.26 8.36
CA GLN A 65 -3.00 -6.41 7.27
C GLN A 65 -3.64 -6.01 5.96
N ALA A 66 -2.91 -5.25 5.16
CA ALA A 66 -3.29 -4.89 3.80
C ALA A 66 -2.05 -4.89 2.90
N VAL A 67 -2.27 -5.02 1.60
CA VAL A 67 -1.26 -4.72 0.59
C VAL A 67 -1.51 -3.31 0.09
N ILE A 68 -0.48 -2.46 0.15
CA ILE A 68 -0.48 -1.10 -0.35
C ILE A 68 0.18 -1.08 -1.72
N ILE A 69 -0.48 -0.43 -2.67
CA ILE A 69 -0.04 -0.30 -4.07
C ILE A 69 0.32 1.16 -4.32
N TYR A 70 1.51 1.43 -4.83
CA TYR A 70 2.01 2.76 -5.11
C TYR A 70 2.93 2.77 -6.34
N TYR A 71 3.03 3.89 -7.06
CA TYR A 71 4.01 4.06 -8.13
C TYR A 71 5.22 4.83 -7.64
N VAL A 72 6.41 4.46 -8.11
CA VAL A 72 7.61 5.29 -8.03
C VAL A 72 7.98 5.74 -9.44
N THR A 73 8.15 7.05 -9.63
CA THR A 73 8.57 7.61 -10.93
C THR A 73 10.08 7.74 -10.98
N ASP A 74 10.71 7.10 -11.97
CA ASP A 74 12.15 7.19 -12.19
C ASP A 74 12.56 8.55 -12.77
N SER A 75 13.87 8.80 -12.86
CA SER A 75 14.42 10.06 -13.40
C SER A 75 14.10 10.30 -14.88
N THR A 76 13.65 9.27 -15.60
CA THR A 76 13.23 9.36 -17.01
C THR A 76 11.73 9.52 -17.19
N GLY A 77 10.97 9.52 -16.09
CA GLY A 77 9.52 9.68 -16.07
C GLY A 77 8.73 8.38 -16.16
N ASN A 78 9.37 7.21 -16.09
CA ASN A 78 8.66 5.93 -16.09
C ASN A 78 8.09 5.66 -14.69
N LYS A 79 6.83 5.23 -14.63
CA LYS A 79 6.18 4.80 -13.39
C LYS A 79 6.33 3.29 -13.22
N VAL A 80 6.92 2.87 -12.11
CA VAL A 80 7.06 1.47 -11.73
C VAL A 80 6.12 1.19 -10.57
N GLU A 81 5.22 0.20 -10.73
CA GLU A 81 4.30 -0.21 -9.67
C GLU A 81 5.08 -0.91 -8.57
N HIS A 82 4.75 -0.56 -7.34
CA HIS A 82 5.25 -1.18 -6.15
C HIS A 82 4.13 -1.63 -5.22
N ASN A 83 4.38 -2.75 -4.54
CA ASN A 83 3.47 -3.40 -3.62
C ASN A 83 4.17 -3.63 -2.28
N ALA A 84 3.57 -3.19 -1.18
CA ALA A 84 4.07 -3.45 0.16
C ALA A 84 3.00 -4.10 1.02
N ARG A 85 3.34 -5.18 1.74
CA ARG A 85 2.51 -5.73 2.79
C ARG A 85 2.69 -4.90 4.05
N VAL A 86 1.59 -4.34 4.52
CA VAL A 86 1.54 -3.46 5.68
C VAL A 86 0.76 -4.14 6.78
N THR A 87 1.35 -4.20 7.98
CA THR A 87 0.64 -4.65 9.19
C THR A 87 0.50 -3.47 10.13
N THR A 88 -0.71 -3.23 10.62
CA THR A 88 -1.08 -2.13 11.50
C THR A 88 -1.72 -2.63 12.79
N ASN A 89 -1.92 -1.70 13.73
CA ASN A 89 -2.83 -1.88 14.86
C ASN A 89 -4.30 -2.03 14.41
N ASP A 90 -5.22 -2.34 15.34
CA ASP A 90 -6.63 -2.66 15.05
C ASP A 90 -7.36 -1.52 14.31
N ASP A 91 -7.10 -0.27 14.68
CA ASP A 91 -7.75 0.90 14.08
C ASP A 91 -7.00 1.49 12.87
N CYS A 92 -5.91 0.83 12.45
CA CYS A 92 -5.04 1.20 11.34
C CYS A 92 -4.33 2.56 11.47
N SER A 93 -4.28 3.17 12.65
CA SER A 93 -3.60 4.46 12.85
C SER A 93 -2.08 4.35 12.88
N GLU A 94 -1.54 3.18 13.21
CA GLU A 94 -0.11 2.95 13.38
C GLU A 94 0.37 1.76 12.53
N VAL A 95 1.42 1.98 11.74
CA VAL A 95 2.07 0.94 10.92
C VAL A 95 3.18 0.28 11.73
N TYR A 96 3.04 -1.02 11.99
CA TYR A 96 4.04 -1.84 12.68
C TYR A 96 5.09 -2.39 11.72
N THR A 97 4.64 -2.94 10.58
CA THR A 97 5.53 -3.49 9.56
C THR A 97 5.15 -3.02 8.17
N TRP A 98 6.17 -2.90 7.33
CA TRP A 98 6.06 -2.56 5.92
C TRP A 98 7.07 -3.40 5.17
N GLU A 99 6.58 -4.41 4.47
CA GLU A 99 7.37 -5.41 3.79
C GLU A 99 7.16 -5.25 2.29
N GLU A 100 8.18 -4.79 1.57
CA GLU A 100 8.12 -4.73 0.11
C GLU A 100 7.87 -6.15 -0.45
N LEU A 101 6.82 -6.28 -1.25
CA LEU A 101 6.44 -7.51 -1.94
C LEU A 101 7.03 -7.57 -3.33
N ASP A 102 7.41 -6.42 -3.92
CA ASP A 102 8.12 -6.45 -5.18
C ASP A 102 9.49 -7.05 -4.94
N SER A 103 9.74 -8.12 -5.66
CA SER A 103 11.01 -8.80 -5.65
C SER A 103 12.07 -7.98 -6.40
N ASN A 104 12.47 -6.83 -5.85
CA ASN A 104 13.80 -6.26 -6.10
C ASN A 104 14.91 -7.20 -5.61
N VAL A 105 14.55 -8.27 -4.88
CA VAL A 105 15.41 -9.43 -4.59
C VAL A 105 16.18 -9.88 -5.82
N LEU A 106 15.63 -9.82 -7.04
CA LEU A 106 16.37 -10.20 -8.24
C LEU A 106 17.47 -9.20 -8.62
N GLY A 107 17.18 -7.90 -8.53
CA GLY A 107 18.13 -6.81 -8.81
C GLY A 107 19.21 -6.71 -7.73
N ASP A 108 18.82 -6.75 -6.46
CA ASP A 108 19.74 -6.71 -5.32
C ASP A 108 20.60 -7.98 -5.25
N THR A 109 20.03 -9.15 -5.58
CA THR A 109 20.81 -10.39 -5.72
C THR A 109 21.75 -10.32 -6.92
N LYS A 110 21.31 -9.74 -8.05
CA LYS A 110 22.13 -9.54 -9.25
C LYS A 110 23.33 -8.64 -8.94
N GLN A 111 23.10 -7.52 -8.25
CA GLN A 111 24.15 -6.60 -7.82
C GLN A 111 25.10 -7.27 -6.80
N MET A 112 24.58 -7.92 -5.75
CA MET A 112 25.42 -8.61 -4.76
C MET A 112 26.27 -9.73 -5.37
N ILE A 113 25.72 -10.48 -6.34
CA ILE A 113 26.48 -11.52 -7.06
C ILE A 113 27.56 -10.88 -7.93
N SER A 114 27.24 -9.78 -8.63
CA SER A 114 28.20 -9.00 -9.41
C SER A 114 29.36 -8.52 -8.53
N ASP A 115 29.05 -7.83 -7.42
CA ASP A 115 30.02 -7.26 -6.50
C ASP A 115 30.96 -8.34 -5.91
N LYS A 116 30.42 -9.50 -5.50
CA LYS A 116 31.22 -10.62 -4.97
C LYS A 116 32.13 -11.28 -6.00
N LEU A 117 31.77 -11.22 -7.28
CA LEU A 117 32.53 -11.85 -8.35
C LEU A 117 33.60 -10.89 -8.90
N GLU A 118 33.31 -9.59 -8.95
CA GLU A 118 34.33 -8.55 -9.13
C GLU A 118 35.39 -8.58 -8.02
N GLU A 119 34.98 -8.73 -6.75
CA GLU A 119 35.91 -8.90 -5.62
C GLU A 119 36.83 -10.13 -5.81
N LYS A 120 36.35 -11.15 -6.53
CA LYS A 120 37.11 -12.38 -6.85
C LYS A 120 37.89 -12.28 -8.16
N GLY A 121 37.84 -11.15 -8.86
CA GLY A 121 38.53 -10.93 -10.14
C GLY A 121 37.93 -11.71 -11.31
N ILE A 122 36.64 -12.09 -11.22
CA ILE A 122 35.93 -12.83 -12.26
C ILE A 122 35.12 -11.82 -13.07
N ASP A 123 35.60 -11.50 -14.27
CA ASP A 123 34.86 -10.70 -15.25
C ASP A 123 33.69 -11.53 -15.78
N MET A 124 32.48 -11.00 -15.65
CA MET A 124 31.27 -11.75 -15.94
C MET A 124 30.27 -10.84 -16.65
N ASP A 125 29.90 -11.24 -17.87
CA ASP A 125 28.90 -10.51 -18.63
C ASP A 125 27.49 -10.69 -18.06
N GLY A 126 26.58 -9.79 -18.45
CA GLY A 126 25.20 -9.80 -17.96
C GLY A 126 24.43 -11.09 -18.28
N SER A 127 24.87 -11.88 -19.27
CA SER A 127 24.20 -13.12 -19.69
C SER A 127 24.47 -14.28 -18.72
N MET A 128 25.68 -14.38 -18.18
CA MET A 128 26.01 -15.39 -17.16
C MET A 128 25.27 -15.16 -15.83
N ILE A 129 25.04 -13.90 -15.45
CA ILE A 129 24.27 -13.58 -14.24
C ILE A 129 22.82 -14.03 -14.40
N ASP A 130 22.23 -13.78 -15.57
CA ASP A 130 20.85 -14.19 -15.85
C ASP A 130 20.72 -15.72 -15.85
N ALA A 131 21.71 -16.45 -16.39
CA ALA A 131 21.76 -17.91 -16.35
C ALA A 131 21.89 -18.48 -14.92
N LEU A 132 22.65 -17.84 -14.04
CA LEU A 132 22.79 -18.24 -12.63
C LEU A 132 21.48 -18.04 -11.84
N ILE A 133 20.77 -16.94 -12.12
CA ILE A 133 19.47 -16.64 -11.54
C ILE A 133 18.43 -17.69 -12.00
N GLU A 134 18.41 -18.01 -13.29
CA GLU A 134 17.57 -19.04 -13.90
C GLU A 134 17.80 -20.42 -13.24
N LEU A 135 19.06 -20.81 -13.03
CA LEU A 135 19.43 -22.06 -12.34
C LEU A 135 18.94 -22.10 -10.88
N LYS A 136 19.10 -21.00 -10.14
CA LYS A 136 18.64 -20.90 -8.74
C LYS A 136 17.12 -21.00 -8.63
N LYS A 137 16.36 -20.46 -9.59
CA LYS A 137 14.89 -20.59 -9.64
C LYS A 137 14.44 -22.04 -9.86
N ARG A 138 15.21 -22.85 -10.59
CA ARG A 138 14.90 -24.27 -10.88
C ARG A 138 15.28 -25.25 -9.77
N LEU A 139 16.15 -24.82 -8.85
CA LEU A 139 16.60 -25.62 -7.70
C LEU A 139 15.68 -25.50 -6.47
N LYS A 140 14.62 -24.69 -6.57
CA LYS A 140 13.56 -24.54 -5.56
C LYS A 140 12.33 -25.35 -5.98
#